data_AF-A0A661BNW9-F1
#
_entry.id   AF-A0A661BNW9-F1
#
_cell.length_a   1.000
_cell.length_b   1.000
_cell.length_c   1.000
_cell.angle_alpha   90.00
_cell.angle_beta   90.00
_cell.angle_gamma   90.00
#
_symmetry.space_group_name_H-M   'P 1'
#
loop_
_entity.id
_entity.type
_entity.pdbx_description
1 polymer ?
#
loop_
_entity_poly.entity_id
_entity_poly.type
_entity_poly.pdbx_seq_one_letter_code
_entity_poly.pdbx_strand_id
1 'polypeptide(L)'
;ASRQEVLQSLYARAPAARSSSAGDAADSGDPSLKETGIFDLTQVQFAPRGDNCMNRLPRGETVAVRFSEGAEMDMMIARHRFKLVQREALYLVDDAGRELALRQGRNLVGRHMGNDAVIDGSYRGASRKHLIIEPLGNGIARLTDLSSHGTFAPSRCLVSVT
;
A
#
# COMPACT_ATOMS: atom_id res chain seq x y z
N ALA A 1 -29.74 -6.48 25.83
CA ALA A 1 -29.60 -5.07 25.42
C ALA A 1 -29.55 -5.00 23.90
N SER A 2 -30.58 -4.41 23.30
CA SER A 2 -30.68 -4.21 21.85
C SER A 2 -29.74 -3.09 21.41
N ARG A 3 -29.16 -3.19 20.22
CA ARG A 3 -28.31 -2.15 19.60
C ARG A 3 -28.98 -0.75 19.62
N GLN A 4 -30.31 -0.73 19.60
CA GLN A 4 -31.11 0.50 19.66
C GLN A 4 -31.06 1.19 21.04
N GLU A 5 -30.95 0.43 22.13
CA GLU A 5 -30.89 0.98 23.50
C GLU A 5 -29.54 1.65 23.77
N VAL A 6 -28.45 1.10 23.20
CA VAL A 6 -27.10 1.69 23.34
C VAL A 6 -27.02 3.03 22.61
N LEU A 7 -27.62 3.14 21.42
CA LEU A 7 -27.59 4.37 20.62
C LEU A 7 -28.39 5.52 21.25
N GLN A 8 -29.53 5.25 21.90
CA GLN A 8 -30.29 6.31 22.59
C GLN A 8 -29.55 6.89 23.79
N SER A 9 -28.81 6.06 24.53
CA SER A 9 -28.07 6.50 25.72
C SER A 9 -26.93 7.48 25.41
N LEU A 10 -26.38 7.43 24.19
CA LEU A 10 -25.32 8.33 23.73
C LEU A 10 -25.85 9.70 23.30
N TYR A 11 -27.10 9.80 22.84
CA TYR A 11 -27.70 11.06 22.41
C TYR A 11 -28.34 11.88 23.55
N ALA A 12 -28.60 11.26 24.70
CA ALA A 12 -29.15 11.97 25.87
C ALA A 12 -28.12 12.84 26.61
N ARG A 13 -26.85 12.83 26.20
CA ARG A 13 -25.76 13.54 26.89
C ARG A 13 -24.98 14.45 25.93
N ALA A 14 -25.65 15.44 25.39
CA ALA A 14 -25.01 16.62 24.79
C ALA A 14 -25.42 17.89 25.59
N PRO A 15 -24.47 18.74 25.99
CA PRO A 15 -24.76 19.93 26.79
C PRO A 15 -25.42 21.04 25.95
N ALA A 16 -26.45 21.65 26.54
CA ALA A 16 -27.19 22.77 25.98
C ALA A 16 -26.29 23.98 25.73
N ALA A 17 -26.25 24.44 24.48
CA ALA A 17 -25.86 25.81 24.15
C ALA A 17 -26.88 26.77 24.79
N ARG A 18 -26.43 27.59 25.74
CA ARG A 18 -27.22 28.68 26.33
C ARG A 18 -26.88 29.99 25.63
N SER A 19 -27.89 30.63 25.06
CA SER A 19 -27.87 31.97 24.49
C SER A 19 -28.18 33.03 25.56
N SER A 20 -27.26 34.00 25.69
CA SER A 20 -27.42 35.46 25.85
C SER A 20 -28.39 36.10 26.86
N SER A 21 -27.86 36.95 27.77
CA SER A 21 -28.42 38.27 28.11
C SER A 21 -27.37 39.23 28.74
N ALA A 22 -27.65 40.53 28.61
CA ALA A 22 -26.83 41.74 28.71
C ALA A 22 -26.12 42.09 30.05
N GLY A 23 -25.07 42.93 29.95
CA GLY A 23 -24.48 43.73 31.03
C GLY A 23 -23.15 44.41 30.64
N ASP A 24 -23.13 45.75 30.65
CA ASP A 24 -22.05 46.65 30.19
C ASP A 24 -20.79 46.75 31.08
N ALA A 25 -19.71 47.23 30.43
CA ALA A 25 -18.60 48.07 30.91
C ALA A 25 -17.26 47.46 31.42
N ALA A 26 -16.24 47.73 30.60
CA ALA A 26 -14.86 48.17 30.90
C ALA A 26 -13.77 47.18 31.38
N ASP A 27 -12.76 47.10 30.51
CA ASP A 27 -11.32 47.12 30.77
C ASP A 27 -10.53 45.79 30.89
N SER A 28 -9.45 45.80 30.10
CA SER A 28 -8.22 45.01 30.08
C SER A 28 -8.29 43.47 29.92
N GLY A 29 -7.75 42.98 28.80
CA GLY A 29 -7.17 41.64 28.76
C GLY A 29 -7.26 40.92 27.42
N ASP A 30 -6.28 41.19 26.54
CA ASP A 30 -5.61 40.21 25.68
C ASP A 30 -6.47 39.29 24.79
N PRO A 31 -6.58 39.53 23.46
CA PRO A 31 -7.21 38.59 22.55
C PRO A 31 -6.27 37.42 22.26
N SER A 32 -6.14 36.49 23.22
CA SER A 32 -5.66 35.14 22.93
C SER A 32 -6.74 34.40 22.13
N LEU A 33 -6.75 34.69 20.83
CA LEU A 33 -7.20 33.76 19.82
C LEU A 33 -6.46 32.45 20.10
N LYS A 34 -7.15 31.45 20.63
CA LYS A 34 -6.70 30.06 20.55
C LYS A 34 -6.87 29.62 19.10
N GLU A 35 -5.98 30.14 18.28
CA GLU A 35 -5.61 29.61 17.00
C GLU A 35 -5.07 28.21 17.28
N THR A 36 -5.90 27.19 17.07
CA THR A 36 -5.43 25.82 16.98
C THR A 36 -4.64 25.75 15.68
N GLY A 37 -3.38 26.12 15.74
CA GLY A 37 -2.41 25.84 14.70
C GLY A 37 -2.43 24.35 14.46
N ILE A 38 -3.04 23.94 13.35
CA ILE A 38 -2.88 22.60 12.83
C ILE A 38 -1.41 22.53 12.45
N PHE A 39 -0.62 21.87 13.30
CA PHE A 39 0.77 21.58 13.00
C PHE A 39 0.80 20.82 11.67
N ASP A 40 1.32 21.52 10.66
CA ASP A 40 1.83 20.92 9.45
C ASP A 40 2.86 19.88 9.88
N LEU A 41 2.45 18.61 9.88
CA LEU A 41 3.36 17.49 9.93
C LEU A 41 4.16 17.53 8.63
N THR A 42 5.15 18.42 8.61
CA THR A 42 6.36 18.24 7.82
C THR A 42 6.68 16.76 7.90
N GLN A 43 6.61 16.12 6.74
CA GLN A 43 6.88 14.72 6.55
C GLN A 43 8.19 14.40 7.26
N VAL A 44 8.09 13.88 8.49
CA VAL A 44 9.24 13.27 9.13
C VAL A 44 9.38 11.94 8.39
N GLN A 45 10.12 12.01 7.29
CA GLN A 45 10.68 10.85 6.63
C GLN A 45 11.64 10.21 7.63
N PHE A 46 11.09 9.41 8.55
CA PHE A 46 11.81 8.29 9.11
C PHE A 46 11.99 7.30 7.97
N ALA A 47 12.89 7.62 7.03
CA ALA A 47 13.47 6.63 6.18
C ALA A 47 14.31 5.75 7.11
N PRO A 48 13.93 4.49 7.39
CA PRO A 48 14.92 3.57 7.89
C PRO A 48 16.03 3.55 6.83
N ARG A 49 17.24 3.96 7.22
CA ARG A 49 18.43 3.78 6.39
C ARG A 49 18.66 2.27 6.27
N GLY A 50 18.13 1.71 5.20
CA GLY A 50 18.36 0.33 4.79
C GLY A 50 17.99 0.22 3.33
N ASP A 51 18.83 -0.46 2.55
CA ASP A 51 18.65 -0.68 1.10
C ASP A 51 17.34 -1.40 0.71
N ASN A 52 16.45 -1.70 1.68
CA ASN A 52 15.22 -2.49 1.55
C ASN A 52 13.93 -1.68 1.80
N CYS A 53 13.93 -0.36 1.59
CA CYS A 53 12.69 0.42 1.59
C CYS A 53 11.75 -0.13 0.49
N MET A 54 10.58 -0.64 0.91
CA MET A 54 9.57 -1.17 -0.01
C MET A 54 8.58 -0.05 -0.37
N ASN A 55 8.51 0.28 -1.65
CA ASN A 55 7.58 1.26 -2.18
C ASN A 55 6.34 0.57 -2.73
N ARG A 56 5.17 1.13 -2.42
CA ARG A 56 3.90 0.68 -2.99
C ARG A 56 3.85 1.08 -4.47
N LEU A 57 3.52 0.12 -5.33
CA LEU A 57 3.30 0.40 -6.74
C LEU A 57 1.97 1.18 -6.93
N PRO A 58 1.92 2.13 -7.87
CA PRO A 58 0.69 2.79 -8.25
C PRO A 58 -0.28 1.79 -8.86
N ARG A 59 -1.53 1.81 -8.40
CA ARG A 59 -2.56 0.88 -8.86
C ARG A 59 -3.02 1.24 -10.27
N GLY A 60 -3.00 0.26 -11.16
CA GLY A 60 -3.43 0.39 -12.57
C GLY A 60 -2.37 0.97 -13.49
N GLU A 61 -1.28 1.53 -12.94
CA GLU A 61 -0.15 2.05 -13.70
C GLU A 61 0.92 0.99 -13.87
N THR A 62 1.63 1.06 -14.98
CA THR A 62 2.72 0.13 -15.29
C THR A 62 4.05 0.76 -14.90
N VAL A 63 4.77 0.09 -14.00
CA VAL A 63 6.09 0.51 -13.54
C VAL A 63 7.13 -0.50 -14.04
N ALA A 64 8.26 -0.01 -14.52
CA ALA A 64 9.39 -0.85 -14.86
C ALA A 64 10.21 -1.15 -13.60
N VAL A 65 10.66 -2.40 -13.47
CA VAL A 65 11.65 -2.81 -12.48
C VAL A 65 12.87 -3.38 -13.17
N ARG A 66 14.04 -3.16 -12.57
CA ARG A 66 15.31 -3.74 -12.98
C ARG A 66 15.97 -4.45 -11.80
N PHE A 67 16.45 -5.66 -12.05
CA PHE A 67 17.29 -6.43 -11.15
C PHE A 67 18.53 -6.90 -11.93
N SER A 68 19.64 -7.09 -11.23
CA SER A 68 20.87 -7.59 -11.86
C SER A 68 20.65 -9.00 -12.42
N GLU A 69 21.37 -9.35 -13.48
CA GLU A 69 21.28 -10.70 -14.05
C GLU A 69 21.73 -11.75 -13.02
N GLY A 70 20.96 -12.84 -12.91
CA GLY A 70 21.15 -13.84 -11.85
C GLY A 70 20.77 -13.37 -10.44
N ALA A 71 20.22 -12.16 -10.29
CA ALA A 71 19.81 -11.63 -8.99
C ALA A 71 18.35 -11.94 -8.67
N GLU A 72 18.08 -11.94 -7.37
CA GLU A 72 16.74 -12.02 -6.80
C GLU A 72 16.28 -10.61 -6.39
N MET A 73 15.01 -10.32 -6.64
CA MET A 73 14.35 -9.12 -6.15
C MET A 73 13.24 -9.51 -5.20
N ASP A 74 13.40 -9.18 -3.92
CA ASP A 74 12.30 -9.28 -2.95
C ASP A 74 11.14 -8.37 -3.37
N MET A 75 9.91 -8.81 -3.14
CA MET A 75 8.71 -8.01 -3.32
C MET A 75 7.62 -8.44 -2.34
N MET A 76 6.61 -7.59 -2.16
CA MET A 76 5.42 -7.94 -1.39
C MET A 76 4.19 -7.95 -2.28
N ILE A 77 3.41 -9.02 -2.18
CA ILE A 77 2.07 -9.13 -2.75
C ILE A 77 1.10 -9.07 -1.58
N ALA A 78 0.35 -7.97 -1.47
CA ALA A 78 -0.30 -7.56 -0.22
C ALA A 78 0.68 -7.51 0.97
N ARG A 79 0.62 -8.50 1.86
CA ARG A 79 1.48 -8.62 3.06
C ARG A 79 2.41 -9.84 3.03
N HIS A 80 2.43 -10.56 1.92
CA HIS A 80 3.19 -11.80 1.77
C HIS A 80 4.46 -11.54 0.98
N ARG A 81 5.56 -12.16 1.41
CA ARG A 81 6.86 -12.04 0.75
C ARG A 81 6.90 -12.94 -0.46
N PHE A 82 7.38 -12.39 -1.55
CA PHE A 82 7.69 -13.10 -2.78
C PHE A 82 9.05 -12.65 -3.29
N LYS A 83 9.63 -13.42 -4.19
CA LYS A 83 10.84 -13.05 -4.91
C LYS A 83 10.61 -13.15 -6.41
N LEU A 84 11.13 -12.20 -7.16
CA LEU A 84 11.36 -12.37 -8.58
C LEU A 84 12.80 -12.83 -8.78
N VAL A 85 12.98 -13.97 -9.43
CA VAL A 85 14.29 -14.61 -9.61
C VAL A 85 14.56 -14.79 -11.09
N GLN A 86 15.66 -14.20 -11.57
CA GLN A 86 16.11 -14.35 -12.95
C GLN A 86 17.07 -15.52 -13.08
N ARG A 87 16.68 -16.52 -13.87
CA ARG A 87 17.54 -17.61 -14.32
C ARG A 87 17.48 -17.67 -15.85
N GLU A 88 17.29 -18.86 -16.42
CA GLU A 88 16.95 -19.04 -17.85
C GLU A 88 15.62 -18.34 -18.21
N ALA A 89 14.68 -18.30 -17.26
CA ALA A 89 13.43 -17.56 -17.33
C ALA A 89 13.23 -16.76 -16.04
N LEU A 90 12.19 -15.90 -16.02
CA LEU A 90 11.80 -15.19 -14.80
C LEU A 90 10.84 -16.07 -13.99
N TYR A 91 11.10 -16.20 -12.70
CA TYR A 91 10.26 -16.96 -11.77
C TYR A 91 9.73 -16.05 -10.67
N LEU A 92 8.46 -16.25 -10.30
CA LEU A 92 7.91 -15.73 -9.05
C LEU A 92 7.96 -16.83 -8.00
N VAL A 93 8.71 -16.60 -6.93
CA VAL A 93 8.92 -17.57 -5.86
C VAL A 93 8.20 -17.11 -4.60
N ASP A 94 7.40 -17.98 -3.98
CA ASP A 94 6.72 -17.68 -2.73
C ASP A 94 7.58 -17.96 -1.49
N ASP A 95 7.05 -17.64 -0.31
CA ASP A 95 7.74 -17.85 0.97
C ASP A 95 7.93 -19.33 1.35
N ALA A 96 7.16 -20.23 0.74
CA ALA A 96 7.32 -21.68 0.85
C ALA A 96 8.35 -22.24 -0.16
N GLY A 97 8.94 -21.39 -1.00
CA GLY A 97 9.91 -21.78 -2.02
C GLY A 97 9.28 -22.38 -3.28
N ARG A 98 7.96 -22.28 -3.46
CA ARG A 98 7.31 -22.72 -4.70
C ARG A 98 7.60 -21.72 -5.81
N GLU A 99 8.09 -22.23 -6.93
CA GLU A 99 8.46 -21.43 -8.09
C GLU A 99 7.33 -21.45 -9.13
N LEU A 100 6.92 -20.26 -9.57
CA LEU A 100 5.95 -20.05 -10.63
C LEU A 100 6.69 -19.47 -11.84
N ALA A 101 6.87 -20.28 -12.88
CA ALA A 101 7.52 -19.85 -14.12
C ALA A 101 6.67 -18.79 -14.82
N LEU A 102 7.29 -17.68 -15.22
CA LEU A 102 6.66 -16.62 -15.99
C LEU A 102 7.05 -16.78 -17.47
N ARG A 103 6.05 -16.83 -18.34
CA ARG A 103 6.27 -16.86 -19.80
C ARG A 103 6.66 -15.47 -20.30
N GLN A 104 7.16 -15.41 -21.53
CA GLN A 104 7.35 -14.14 -22.22
C GLN A 104 6.02 -13.41 -22.42
N GLY A 105 6.06 -12.07 -22.42
CA GLY A 105 4.87 -11.23 -22.48
C GLY A 105 4.10 -11.18 -21.15
N ARG A 106 2.79 -10.94 -21.22
CA ARG A 106 1.97 -10.68 -20.03
C ARG A 106 1.62 -11.98 -19.26
N ASN A 107 1.91 -11.97 -17.97
CA ASN A 107 1.53 -12.98 -17.00
C ASN A 107 0.60 -12.37 -15.97
N LEU A 108 -0.63 -12.86 -15.87
CA LEU A 108 -1.54 -12.48 -14.80
C LEU A 108 -1.25 -13.33 -13.55
N VAL A 109 -1.05 -12.65 -12.42
CA VAL A 109 -0.74 -13.26 -11.12
C VAL A 109 -1.87 -13.01 -10.14
N GLY A 110 -2.23 -14.02 -9.36
CA GLY A 110 -3.21 -13.89 -8.28
C GLY A 110 -3.79 -15.24 -7.85
N ARG A 111 -4.70 -15.23 -6.87
CA ARG A 111 -5.27 -16.46 -6.27
C ARG A 111 -6.26 -17.22 -7.16
N HIS A 112 -6.76 -16.60 -8.22
CA HIS A 112 -7.74 -17.25 -9.07
C HIS A 112 -7.07 -18.29 -9.97
N MET A 113 -7.69 -19.47 -10.11
CA MET A 113 -7.16 -20.59 -10.89
C MET A 113 -6.97 -20.28 -12.40
N GLY A 114 -7.70 -19.31 -12.92
CA GLY A 114 -7.60 -18.86 -14.32
C GLY A 114 -6.48 -17.84 -14.60
N ASN A 115 -5.53 -17.68 -13.69
CA ASN A 115 -4.36 -16.83 -13.88
C ASN A 115 -3.21 -17.64 -14.51
N ASP A 116 -2.26 -16.96 -15.13
CA ASP A 116 -1.09 -17.61 -15.71
C ASP A 116 -0.14 -18.12 -14.61
N ALA A 117 0.03 -17.34 -13.54
CA ALA A 117 0.76 -17.73 -12.34
C ALA A 117 -0.18 -17.68 -11.13
N VAL A 118 -0.63 -18.86 -10.70
CA VAL A 118 -1.59 -19.01 -9.62
C VAL A 118 -0.85 -19.10 -8.28
N ILE A 119 -1.03 -18.09 -7.44
CA ILE A 119 -0.57 -18.13 -6.04
C ILE A 119 -1.58 -18.88 -5.18
N ASP A 120 -1.10 -19.51 -4.12
CA ASP A 120 -1.92 -20.32 -3.22
C ASP A 120 -3.09 -19.53 -2.59
N GLY A 121 -4.23 -20.21 -2.43
CA GLY A 121 -5.43 -19.63 -1.85
C GLY A 121 -5.26 -19.17 -0.40
N SER A 122 -4.30 -19.72 0.34
CA SER A 122 -3.96 -19.40 1.72
C SER A 122 -3.35 -18.01 1.90
N TYR A 123 -2.80 -17.40 0.83
CA TYR A 123 -2.28 -16.03 0.83
C TYR A 123 -3.40 -14.98 0.93
N ARG A 124 -4.10 -14.95 2.08
CA ARG A 124 -5.20 -14.02 2.38
C ARG A 124 -4.73 -12.57 2.22
N GLY A 125 -5.52 -11.75 1.56
CA GLY A 125 -5.16 -10.37 1.20
C GLY A 125 -4.66 -10.24 -0.23
N ALA A 126 -4.04 -11.28 -0.81
CA ALA A 126 -3.79 -11.28 -2.23
C ALA A 126 -5.12 -11.32 -3.01
N SER A 127 -5.15 -10.68 -4.17
CA SER A 127 -6.37 -10.53 -4.97
C SER A 127 -6.55 -11.75 -5.86
N ARG A 128 -7.78 -11.98 -6.32
CA ARG A 128 -8.07 -13.01 -7.34
C ARG A 128 -7.26 -12.75 -8.61
N LYS A 129 -7.24 -11.50 -9.08
CA LYS A 129 -6.32 -10.95 -10.07
C LYS A 129 -5.56 -9.82 -9.37
N HIS A 130 -4.25 -9.95 -9.19
CA HIS A 130 -3.49 -9.07 -8.29
C HIS A 130 -2.46 -8.23 -9.02
N LEU A 131 -1.68 -8.85 -9.91
CA LEU A 131 -0.54 -8.20 -10.54
C LEU A 131 -0.41 -8.73 -11.97
N ILE A 132 -0.02 -7.86 -12.90
CA ILE A 132 0.49 -8.30 -14.20
C ILE A 132 2.02 -8.18 -14.15
N ILE A 133 2.71 -9.23 -14.57
CA ILE A 133 4.16 -9.24 -14.74
C ILE A 133 4.47 -9.51 -16.20
N GLU A 134 5.24 -8.63 -16.82
CA GLU A 134 5.71 -8.76 -18.20
C GLU A 134 7.23 -8.73 -18.24
N PRO A 135 7.90 -9.89 -18.35
CA PRO A 135 9.34 -9.95 -18.58
C PRO A 135 9.68 -9.28 -19.92
N LEU A 136 10.68 -8.39 -19.92
CA LEU A 136 11.20 -7.74 -21.13
C LEU A 136 12.56 -8.30 -21.57
N GLY A 137 13.16 -9.19 -20.76
CA GLY A 137 14.53 -9.66 -20.92
C GLY A 137 15.55 -8.75 -20.25
N ASN A 138 16.81 -9.20 -20.21
CA ASN A 138 17.97 -8.44 -19.68
C ASN A 138 17.77 -7.92 -18.25
N GLY A 139 17.11 -8.70 -17.39
CA GLY A 139 16.87 -8.30 -15.99
C GLY A 139 15.82 -7.21 -15.80
N ILE A 140 14.96 -6.96 -16.81
CA ILE A 140 13.90 -5.97 -16.75
C ILE A 140 12.53 -6.64 -16.81
N ALA A 141 11.60 -6.18 -15.98
CA ALA A 141 10.19 -6.55 -16.04
C ALA A 141 9.29 -5.32 -15.88
N ARG A 142 8.10 -5.38 -16.47
CA ARG A 142 7.01 -4.42 -16.21
C ARG A 142 6.02 -5.02 -15.23
N LEU A 143 5.63 -4.23 -14.24
CA LEU A 143 4.69 -4.59 -13.20
C LEU A 143 3.49 -3.65 -13.27
N THR A 144 2.28 -4.21 -13.29
CA THR A 144 1.02 -3.43 -13.21
C THR A 144 0.19 -3.93 -12.03
N ASP A 145 0.11 -3.14 -10.95
CA ASP A 145 -0.65 -3.52 -9.76
C ASP A 145 -2.17 -3.40 -10.02
N LEU A 146 -2.90 -4.51 -9.92
CA LEU A 146 -4.37 -4.55 -10.05
C LEU A 146 -5.06 -4.68 -8.68
N SER A 147 -4.27 -4.76 -7.62
CA SER A 147 -4.72 -5.28 -6.34
C SER A 147 -5.54 -4.30 -5.51
N SER A 148 -6.21 -4.84 -4.49
CA SER A 148 -6.89 -4.04 -3.47
C SER A 148 -5.96 -3.69 -2.30
N HIS A 149 -4.99 -4.57 -2.00
CA HIS A 149 -4.11 -4.44 -0.83
C HIS A 149 -2.68 -4.00 -1.18
N GLY A 150 -2.41 -3.68 -2.44
CA GLY A 150 -1.12 -3.19 -2.92
C GLY A 150 -0.16 -4.31 -3.30
N THR A 151 0.69 -3.97 -4.26
CA THR A 151 1.97 -4.63 -4.53
C THR A 151 3.09 -3.68 -4.11
N PHE A 152 4.18 -4.19 -3.53
CA PHE A 152 5.32 -3.38 -3.10
C PHE A 152 6.63 -3.94 -3.62
N ALA A 153 7.54 -3.07 -4.04
CA ALA A 153 8.86 -3.44 -4.54
C ALA A 153 9.94 -2.53 -3.95
N PRO A 154 11.21 -2.99 -3.86
CA PRO A 154 12.31 -2.19 -3.37
C PRO A 154 12.51 -0.95 -4.23
N SER A 155 12.65 0.22 -3.60
CA SER A 155 12.82 1.50 -4.31
C SER A 155 14.01 1.47 -5.28
N ARG A 156 15.09 0.76 -4.92
CA ARG A 156 16.30 0.59 -5.72
C ARG A 156 16.08 -0.13 -7.06
N CYS A 157 15.00 -0.91 -7.17
CA CYS A 157 14.68 -1.67 -8.37
C CYS A 157 13.71 -0.93 -9.29
N LEU A 158 13.05 0.13 -8.82
CA LEU A 158 12.11 0.91 -9.63
C LEU A 158 12.89 1.74 -10.65
N VAL A 159 12.47 1.67 -11.92
CA VAL A 159 13.08 2.43 -13.01
C VAL A 159 12.09 3.48 -13.49
N SER A 160 12.54 4.73 -13.62
CA SER A 160 11.75 5.76 -14.27
C SER A 160 11.54 5.41 -15.74
N VAL A 161 10.29 5.27 -16.15
CA VAL A 161 9.93 5.18 -17.57
C VAL A 161 10.02 6.60 -18.11
N THR A 162 11.06 6.88 -18.90
CA THR A 162 11.20 8.14 -19.65
C THR A 162 10.54 8.00 -21.01
#